data_AF-A0A359EH35-F1
#
_entry.id   AF-A0A359EH35-F1
#
_cell.length_a   1.000
_cell.length_b   1.000
_cell.length_c   1.000
_cell.angle_alpha   90.00
_cell.angle_beta   90.00
_cell.angle_gamma   90.00
#
_symmetry.space_group_name_H-M   'P 1'
#
loop_
_entity.id
_entity.type
_entity.pdbx_description
1 polymer ?
#
loop_
_entity_poly.entity_id
_entity_poly.type
_entity_poly.pdbx_seq_one_letter_code
_entity_poly.pdbx_strand_id
1 'polypeptide(L)' 'MNLTIPSQTRKPTQKPTMRWVFLLFEGLDILLVKQNDGILLRQLLNSHPAQEQVIRLLFLLFLRRGMWVT' A
#
# COMPACT_ATOMS: atom_id res chain seq x y z
N MET A 1 15.72 10.59 5.65
CA MET A 1 15.66 9.99 4.30
C MET A 1 14.37 10.45 3.62
N ASN A 2 14.45 11.10 2.46
CA ASN A 2 13.26 11.49 1.68
C ASN A 2 12.79 10.27 0.88
N LEU A 3 11.76 9.59 1.39
CA LEU A 3 11.11 8.49 0.67
C LEU A 3 10.38 9.05 -0.54
N THR A 4 10.70 8.52 -1.72
CA THR A 4 10.03 8.86 -2.97
C THR A 4 9.50 7.58 -3.60
N ILE A 5 8.40 7.73 -4.33
CA ILE A 5 7.72 6.65 -5.04
C ILE A 5 7.62 7.03 -6.51
N PRO A 6 7.51 6.06 -7.44
CA PRO A 6 7.28 6.37 -8.83
C PRO A 6 5.98 7.17 -8.98
N SER A 7 5.91 8.08 -9.95
CA SER A 7 4.69 8.77 -10.35
C SER A 7 4.00 8.01 -11.49
N GLN A 8 2.88 8.53 -11.97
CA GLN A 8 2.24 8.02 -13.19
C GLN A 8 3.17 8.02 -14.42
N THR A 9 4.15 8.92 -14.47
CA THR A 9 5.18 8.97 -15.52
C THR A 9 6.47 8.24 -15.12
N ARG A 10 6.44 7.43 -14.06
CA ARG A 10 7.57 6.69 -13.47
C ARG A 10 8.70 7.56 -12.92
N LYS A 11 8.47 8.86 -12.74
CA LYS A 11 9.44 9.77 -12.10
C LYS A 11 9.28 9.74 -10.58
N PRO A 12 10.37 9.80 -9.79
CA PRO A 12 10.26 9.89 -8.34
C PRO A 12 9.42 11.09 -7.89
N THR A 13 8.47 10.86 -6.98
CA THR A 13 7.62 11.89 -6.38
C THR A 13 7.38 11.61 -4.90
N GLN A 14 7.14 12.67 -4.13
CA GLN A 14 6.68 12.61 -2.72
C GLN A 14 5.17 12.85 -2.60
N LYS A 15 4.52 13.23 -3.70
CA LYS A 15 3.10 13.61 -3.77
C LYS A 15 2.45 12.83 -4.91
N PRO A 16 2.20 11.53 -4.75
CA PRO A 16 1.49 10.75 -5.75
C PRO A 16 0.04 11.25 -5.85
N THR A 17 -0.59 11.08 -7.02
CA THR A 17 -2.04 11.30 -7.12
C THR A 17 -2.78 10.11 -6.53
N MET A 18 -3.95 10.32 -5.90
CA MET A 18 -4.77 9.21 -5.38
C MET A 18 -5.18 8.22 -6.48
N ARG A 19 -5.41 8.70 -7.70
CA ARG A 19 -5.67 7.85 -8.86
C ARG A 19 -4.49 6.92 -9.18
N TRP A 20 -3.26 7.45 -9.16
CA TRP A 20 -2.07 6.63 -9.40
C TRP A 20 -1.86 5.62 -8.27
N VAL A 21 -2.10 6.03 -7.01
CA VAL A 21 -2.08 5.12 -5.87
C VAL A 21 -3.05 3.98 -6.12
N PHE A 22 -4.31 4.27 -6.45
CA PHE A 22 -5.32 3.24 -6.72
C PHE A 22 -4.90 2.25 -7.81
N LEU A 23 -4.41 2.74 -8.95
CA LEU A 23 -3.92 1.89 -10.04
C LEU A 23 -2.70 1.05 -9.64
N LEU A 24 -1.84 1.57 -8.76
CA LEU A 24 -0.69 0.80 -8.28
C LEU A 24 -1.11 -0.43 -7.46
N PHE A 25 -2.24 -0.38 -6.75
CA PHE A 25 -2.77 -1.50 -5.99
C PHE A 25 -3.61 -2.46 -6.86
N GLU A 26 -3.75 -2.20 -8.16
CA GLU A 26 -4.37 -3.16 -9.08
C GLU A 26 -3.55 -4.45 -9.16
N GLY A 27 -4.23 -5.60 -9.14
CA GLY A 27 -3.58 -6.92 -9.18
C GLY A 27 -2.97 -7.39 -7.85
N LEU A 28 -3.16 -6.65 -6.75
CA LEU A 28 -2.90 -7.18 -5.41
C LEU A 28 -4.03 -8.09 -4.96
N ASP A 29 -3.68 -9.32 -4.60
CA ASP A 29 -4.64 -10.31 -4.13
C ASP A 29 -4.40 -10.66 -2.67
N ILE A 30 -5.46 -11.04 -1.96
CA ILE A 30 -5.38 -11.55 -0.59
C ILE A 30 -5.84 -13.00 -0.61
N LEU A 31 -4.92 -13.91 -0.30
CA LEU A 31 -5.25 -15.29 -0.01
C LEU A 31 -5.75 -15.39 1.43
N LEU A 32 -6.97 -15.87 1.59
CA LEU A 32 -7.58 -16.18 2.88
C LEU A 32 -7.83 -17.69 2.95
N VAL A 33 -7.15 -18.38 3.87
CA VAL A 33 -7.48 -19.76 4.24
C VAL A 33 -8.28 -19.71 5.52
N LYS A 34 -9.50 -20.25 5.45
CA LYS A 34 -10.40 -20.35 6.60
C LYS A 34 -10.57 -21.81 6.99
N GLN A 35 -10.64 -22.07 8.28
CA GLN A 35 -11.08 -23.35 8.83
C GLN A 35 -12.07 -23.08 9.94
N ASN A 36 -13.23 -23.72 9.85
CA ASN A 36 -14.42 -23.35 10.61
C ASN A 36 -14.70 -21.84 10.42
N ASP A 37 -14.91 -21.10 11.50
CA ASP A 37 -15.11 -19.64 11.50
C ASP A 37 -13.82 -18.84 11.69
N GLY A 38 -12.67 -19.52 11.79
CA GLY A 38 -11.36 -18.90 12.00
C GLY A 38 -10.61 -18.62 10.69
N ILE A 39 -9.93 -17.46 10.62
CA ILE A 39 -8.92 -17.21 9.60
C ILE A 39 -7.63 -17.90 10.04
N LEU A 40 -7.23 -18.96 9.34
CA LEU A 40 -5.97 -19.67 9.60
C LEU A 40 -4.78 -18.98 8.94
N LEU A 41 -4.98 -18.49 7.71
CA LEU A 41 -3.94 -17.82 6.95
C LEU A 41 -4.52 -16.60 6.24
N ARG A 42 -3.79 -15.50 6.31
CA ARG A 42 -4.01 -14.32 5.49
C ARG A 42 -2.67 -13.92 4.87
N GLN A 43 -2.58 -14.01 3.55
CA GLN A 43 -1.35 -13.69 2.84
C GLN A 43 -1.65 -12.72 1.69
N LEU A 44 -0.81 -11.69 1.55
CA LEU A 44 -0.82 -10.81 0.39
C LEU A 44 -0.05 -11.49 -0.75
N LEU A 45 -0.69 -11.61 -1.90
CA LEU A 45 -0.11 -12.18 -3.11
C LEU A 45 0.14 -11.06 -4.12
N ASN A 46 0.99 -11.33 -5.11
CA ASN A 46 1.28 -10.44 -6.24
C ASN A 46 1.76 -9.04 -5.83
N SER A 47 2.46 -8.95 -4.69
CA SER A 47 2.97 -7.68 -4.19
C SER A 47 4.22 -7.23 -4.95
N HIS A 48 4.21 -5.97 -5.38
CA HIS A 48 5.33 -5.33 -6.06
C HIS A 48 6.04 -4.35 -5.09
N PRO A 49 7.38 -4.20 -5.13
CA PRO A 49 8.12 -3.30 -4.24
C PRO A 49 7.62 -1.85 -4.21
N ALA A 50 7.06 -1.36 -5.33
CA ALA A 50 6.47 -0.04 -5.41
C ALA A 50 5.24 0.13 -4.48
N GLN A 51 4.42 -0.91 -4.32
CA GLN A 51 3.25 -0.88 -3.44
C GLN A 51 3.69 -0.78 -1.98
N GLU A 52 4.74 -1.51 -1.58
CA GLU A 52 5.30 -1.42 -0.22
C GLU A 52 5.80 0.00 0.09
N GLN A 53 6.48 0.65 -0.86
CA GLN A 53 6.94 2.02 -0.69
C GLN A 53 5.78 3.02 -0.55
N VAL A 54 4.67 2.81 -1.28
CA VAL A 54 3.46 3.62 -1.12
C VAL A 54 2.81 3.40 0.24
N ILE A 55 2.69 2.15 0.70
CA ILE A 55 2.17 1.85 2.05
C ILE A 55 3.00 2.57 3.11
N ARG A 56 4.33 2.50 3.02
CA ARG A 56 5.24 3.19 3.95
C ARG A 56 5.08 4.70 3.89
N LEU A 57 4.96 5.29 2.70
CA LEU A 57 4.78 6.73 2.54
C LEU A 57 3.44 7.19 3.11
N LEU A 58 2.35 6.49 2.81
CA LEU A 58 1.02 6.80 3.35
C LEU A 58 1.03 6.64 4.86
N PHE A 59 1.49 5.51 5.40
CA PHE A 59 1.56 5.28 6.84
C PHE A 59 2.36 6.37 7.57
N LEU A 60 3.52 6.78 7.03
CA LEU A 60 4.30 7.87 7.58
C LEU A 60 3.58 9.23 7.52
N LEU A 61 2.82 9.49 6.46
CA LEU A 61 1.97 10.68 6.35
C LEU A 61 0.82 10.66 7.38
N PHE A 62 0.20 9.51 7.61
CA PHE A 62 -0.87 9.34 8.62
C PHE A 62 -0.32 9.53 10.04
N LEU A 63 0.82 8.91 10.37
CA LEU A 63 1.49 9.09 11.66
C LEU A 63 1.86 10.57 11.92
N ARG A 64 2.42 11.24 10.91
CA ARG A 64 2.78 12.66 11.02
C ARG A 64 1.59 13.59 11.20
N ARG A 65 0.39 13.17 10.81
CA ARG A 65 -0.84 13.96 10.92
C ARG A 65 -1.71 13.57 12.12
N GLY A 66 -1.29 12.62 12.96
CA GLY A 66 -2.06 12.16 14.12
C GLY A 66 -3.43 11.59 13.75
N MET A 67 -3.58 11.10 12.52
CA MET A 67 -4.87 10.66 11.97
C MET A 67 -5.00 9.15 12.19
N TRP A 68 -5.52 8.76 13.35
CA TRP A 68 -5.85 7.37 13.66
C TRP A 68 -7.18 7.04 12.99
N VAL A 69 -7.20 5.99 12.16
CA VAL A 69 -8.48 5.41 11.72
C VAL A 69 -9.02 4.66 12.94
N THR A 70 -10.04 5.24 13.58
CA THR A 70 -10.81 4.67 14.70
C THR A 70 -11.59 3.44 14.26
#